data_AF-A0A0J8DCB2-F1
#
_entry.id   AF-A0A0J8DCB2-F1
#
_cell.length_a   1.000
_cell.length_b   1.000
_cell.length_c   1.000
_cell.angle_alpha   90.00
_cell.angle_beta   90.00
_cell.angle_gamma   90.00
#
_symmetry.space_group_name_H-M   'P 1'
#
loop_
_entity.id
_entity.type
_entity.pdbx_description
1 polymer ?
#
loop_
_entity_poly.entity_id
_entity_poly.type
_entity_poly.pdbx_seq_one_letter_code
_entity_poly.pdbx_strand_id
1 'polypeptide(L)'
;MAHLSDSKEQRIAEKLILEGLEAYIGIPSGALKTKKIKLDNVVSVEIDGYSDEYKIMVEVFARIGKLAPAHQEKLANDILKLNLAENILKIPYKKYLAICGEDAERYLTGSSWKAFAVKYYDFEVVRIDLSEENREMILNAQRRQKEGMKL
;
A
#
# COMPACT_ATOMS: atom_id res chain seq x y z
N MET A 1 16.73 -20.05 6.59
CA MET A 1 15.77 -20.33 5.50
C MET A 1 14.36 -20.16 6.04
N ALA A 2 13.75 -18.98 5.82
CA ALA A 2 12.34 -18.67 6.13
C ALA A 2 11.85 -17.45 5.31
N HIS A 3 12.28 -17.32 4.05
CA HIS A 3 12.02 -16.11 3.25
C HIS A 3 10.94 -16.26 2.17
N LEU A 4 10.58 -17.49 1.78
CA LEU A 4 9.70 -17.73 0.62
C LEU A 4 8.22 -17.81 0.99
N SER A 5 7.88 -18.35 2.17
CA SER A 5 6.49 -18.48 2.62
C SER A 5 5.91 -17.13 3.05
N ASP A 6 6.65 -16.37 3.85
CA ASP A 6 6.23 -15.05 4.34
C ASP A 6 6.03 -14.04 3.20
N SER A 7 6.89 -14.08 2.18
CA SER A 7 6.75 -13.26 0.98
C SER A 7 5.52 -13.65 0.14
N LYS A 8 5.10 -14.93 0.16
CA LYS A 8 3.96 -15.40 -0.64
C LYS A 8 2.64 -14.93 -0.04
N GLU A 9 2.46 -15.09 1.27
CA GLU A 9 1.23 -14.68 1.97
C GLU A 9 1.05 -13.17 1.95
N GLN A 10 2.14 -12.42 2.15
CA GLN A 10 2.08 -10.96 2.04
C GLN A 10 1.70 -10.51 0.63
N ARG A 11 2.25 -11.12 -0.42
CA ARG A 11 1.86 -10.86 -1.81
C ARG A 11 0.40 -11.21 -2.09
N ILE A 12 -0.11 -12.30 -1.49
CA ILE A 12 -1.54 -12.66 -1.62
C ILE A 12 -2.39 -11.59 -0.95
N ALA A 13 -2.03 -11.14 0.25
CA ALA A 13 -2.74 -10.07 0.94
C ALA A 13 -2.73 -8.75 0.15
N GLU A 14 -1.57 -8.37 -0.39
CA GLU A 14 -1.42 -7.18 -1.24
C GLU A 14 -2.31 -7.27 -2.48
N LYS A 15 -2.35 -8.43 -3.14
CA LYS A 15 -3.22 -8.70 -4.30
C LYS A 15 -4.71 -8.57 -3.95
N LEU A 16 -5.14 -9.15 -2.83
CA LEU A 16 -6.53 -9.10 -2.37
C LEU A 16 -6.98 -7.67 -2.06
N ILE A 17 -6.09 -6.88 -1.43
CA ILE A 17 -6.37 -5.46 -1.16
C ILE A 17 -6.46 -4.67 -2.47
N LEU A 18 -5.58 -4.94 -3.44
CA LEU A 18 -5.59 -4.25 -4.73
C LEU A 18 -6.87 -4.58 -5.52
N GLU A 19 -7.28 -5.84 -5.58
CA GLU A 19 -8.53 -6.28 -6.21
C GLU A 19 -9.77 -5.67 -5.52
N GLY A 20 -9.75 -5.58 -4.18
CA GLY A 20 -10.79 -4.89 -3.43
C GLY A 20 -10.86 -3.40 -3.76
N LEU A 21 -9.71 -2.75 -3.95
CA LEU A 21 -9.66 -1.35 -4.38
C LEU A 21 -10.22 -1.18 -5.80
N GLU A 22 -9.86 -2.05 -6.75
CA GLU A 22 -10.39 -2.01 -8.12
C GLU A 22 -11.92 -2.06 -8.13
N ALA A 23 -12.51 -2.95 -7.33
CA ALA A 23 -13.94 -3.04 -7.15
C ALA A 23 -14.53 -1.77 -6.50
N TYR A 24 -13.87 -1.22 -5.48
CA TYR A 24 -14.30 0.00 -4.78
C TYR A 24 -14.35 1.22 -5.71
N ILE A 25 -13.34 1.41 -6.57
CA ILE A 25 -13.26 2.55 -7.49
C ILE A 25 -13.98 2.29 -8.83
N GLY A 26 -14.52 1.09 -9.04
CA GLY A 26 -15.33 0.74 -10.20
C GLY A 26 -14.54 0.49 -11.49
N ILE A 27 -13.32 -0.07 -11.39
CA ILE A 27 -12.52 -0.47 -12.56
C ILE A 27 -12.42 -2.01 -12.68
N PRO A 28 -12.09 -2.56 -13.87
CA PRO A 28 -11.99 -4.00 -14.05
C PRO A 28 -10.92 -4.63 -13.14
N SER A 29 -11.18 -5.86 -12.71
CA SER A 29 -10.18 -6.62 -11.94
C SER A 29 -8.91 -6.86 -12.77
N GLY A 30 -7.75 -6.63 -12.18
CA GLY A 30 -6.44 -6.71 -12.83
C GLY A 30 -6.08 -5.50 -13.70
N ALA A 31 -6.84 -4.41 -13.60
CA ALA A 31 -6.53 -3.12 -14.24
C ALA A 31 -5.34 -2.42 -13.57
N LEU A 32 -5.12 -2.64 -12.28
CA LEU A 32 -3.97 -2.15 -11.54
C LEU A 32 -2.88 -3.22 -11.53
N LYS A 33 -1.69 -2.84 -12.00
CA LYS A 33 -0.53 -3.73 -12.04
C LYS A 33 0.67 -3.05 -11.44
N THR A 34 1.54 -3.83 -10.82
CA THR A 34 2.83 -3.34 -10.35
C THR A 34 3.61 -2.72 -11.51
N LYS A 35 4.12 -1.51 -11.29
CA LYS A 35 4.87 -0.78 -12.31
C LYS A 35 6.12 -0.16 -11.73
N LYS A 36 7.24 -0.45 -12.40
CA LYS A 36 8.49 0.26 -12.18
C LYS A 36 8.50 1.57 -12.96
N ILE A 37 8.53 2.69 -12.24
CA ILE A 37 8.64 4.05 -12.77
C ILE A 37 10.10 4.48 -12.69
N LYS A 38 10.67 4.90 -13.82
CA LYS A 38 12.02 5.47 -13.85
C LYS A 38 11.96 6.91 -13.33
N LEU A 39 12.79 7.22 -12.34
CA LEU A 39 12.96 8.58 -11.82
C LEU A 39 14.07 9.30 -12.59
N ASP A 40 15.11 8.56 -12.98
CA ASP A 40 16.16 8.97 -13.90
C ASP A 40 16.70 7.75 -14.69
N ASN A 41 17.92 7.83 -15.21
CA ASN A 41 18.54 6.76 -15.98
C ASN A 41 18.91 5.51 -15.17
N VAL A 42 19.11 5.62 -13.86
CA VAL A 42 19.61 4.56 -12.97
C VAL A 42 18.75 4.33 -11.73
N VAL A 43 17.87 5.27 -11.39
CA VAL A 43 16.98 5.28 -10.24
C VAL A 43 15.54 5.04 -10.69
N SER A 44 14.84 4.23 -9.92
CA SER A 44 13.44 3.87 -10.17
C SER A 44 12.72 3.55 -8.87
N VAL A 45 11.41 3.75 -8.87
CA VAL A 45 10.50 3.26 -7.82
C VAL A 45 9.57 2.22 -8.40
N GLU A 46 9.18 1.26 -7.58
CA GLU A 46 8.12 0.31 -7.89
C GLU A 46 6.85 0.78 -7.19
N ILE A 47 5.76 0.86 -7.95
CA ILE A 47 4.42 1.20 -7.48
C ILE A 47 3.58 -0.07 -7.50
N ASP A 48 2.93 -0.40 -6.37
CA ASP A 48 2.21 -1.66 -6.18
C ASP A 48 1.05 -1.82 -7.17
N GLY A 49 0.28 -0.74 -7.37
CA GLY A 49 -0.80 -0.68 -8.35
C GLY A 49 -0.71 0.56 -9.23
N TYR A 50 -0.67 0.36 -10.54
CA TYR A 50 -0.58 1.44 -11.51
C TYR A 50 -1.49 1.18 -12.71
N SER A 51 -2.16 2.22 -13.19
CA SER A 51 -2.86 2.22 -14.48
C SER A 51 -2.66 3.54 -15.21
N ASP A 52 -2.15 3.44 -16.44
CA ASP A 52 -2.02 4.61 -17.31
C ASP A 52 -3.37 5.02 -17.95
N GLU A 53 -4.26 4.05 -18.15
CA GLU A 53 -5.60 4.26 -18.72
C GLU A 53 -6.47 5.07 -17.76
N TYR A 54 -6.50 4.68 -16.48
CA TYR A 54 -7.32 5.33 -15.45
C TYR A 54 -6.59 6.48 -14.73
N LYS A 55 -5.30 6.69 -15.03
CA LYS A 55 -4.41 7.62 -14.31
C LYS A 55 -4.44 7.41 -12.80
N ILE A 56 -4.12 6.17 -12.39
CA ILE A 56 -4.13 5.75 -10.98
C ILE A 56 -2.76 5.26 -10.55
N MET A 57 -2.35 5.64 -9.34
CA MET A 57 -1.21 5.07 -8.61
C MET A 57 -1.65 4.63 -7.22
N VAL A 58 -1.14 3.49 -6.76
CA VAL A 58 -1.56 2.85 -5.50
C VAL A 58 -0.34 2.25 -4.81
N GLU A 59 -0.26 2.49 -3.51
CA GLU A 59 0.59 1.73 -2.58
C GLU A 59 -0.28 0.93 -1.63
N VAL A 60 0.10 -0.32 -1.39
CA VAL A 60 -0.68 -1.27 -0.59
C VAL A 60 0.00 -1.49 0.76
N PHE A 61 -0.78 -1.38 1.83
CA PHE A 61 -0.32 -1.64 3.18
C PHE A 61 -1.14 -2.75 3.85
N ALA A 62 -0.67 -3.99 3.66
CA ALA A 62 -1.30 -5.21 4.14
C ALA A 62 -0.95 -5.54 5.60
N ARG A 63 -1.26 -4.64 6.54
CA ARG A 63 -1.01 -4.85 7.97
C ARG A 63 -2.23 -4.56 8.83
N ILE A 64 -2.45 -5.41 9.84
CA ILE A 64 -3.50 -5.27 10.85
C ILE A 64 -2.86 -5.05 12.23
N GLY A 65 -3.40 -4.06 12.96
CA GLY A 65 -3.02 -3.74 14.33
C GLY A 65 -1.98 -2.63 14.44
N LYS A 66 -1.55 -2.37 15.68
CA LYS A 66 -0.69 -1.24 16.04
C LYS A 66 0.55 -1.09 15.14
N LEU A 67 0.77 0.14 14.70
CA LEU A 67 1.94 0.51 13.90
C LEU A 67 3.18 0.71 14.80
N ALA A 68 4.24 -0.05 14.51
CA ALA A 68 5.57 0.21 15.00
C ALA A 68 6.21 1.36 14.21
N PRO A 69 7.29 1.99 14.70
CA PRO A 69 7.96 3.09 13.99
C PRO A 69 8.31 2.77 12.53
N ALA A 70 8.84 1.58 12.25
CA ALA A 70 9.16 1.14 10.88
C ALA A 70 7.92 1.07 9.97
N HIS A 71 6.74 0.75 10.51
CA HIS A 71 5.49 0.74 9.73
C HIS A 71 5.02 2.16 9.41
N GLN A 72 5.18 3.08 10.36
CA GLN A 72 4.85 4.50 10.16
C GLN A 72 5.78 5.14 9.12
N GLU A 73 7.06 4.76 9.14
CA GLU A 73 8.05 5.17 8.15
C GLU A 73 7.72 4.62 6.76
N LYS A 74 7.32 3.33 6.65
CA LYS A 74 6.84 2.76 5.39
C LYS A 74 5.70 3.57 4.79
N LEU A 75 4.65 3.85 5.57
CA LEU A 75 3.51 4.65 5.11
C LEU A 75 3.92 6.07 4.68
N ALA A 76 4.86 6.70 5.38
CA ALA A 76 5.38 8.01 5.00
C ALA A 76 6.18 7.96 3.69
N ASN A 77 6.99 6.91 3.51
CA ASN A 77 7.74 6.67 2.27
C ASN A 77 6.81 6.36 1.09
N ASP A 78 5.70 5.67 1.32
CA ASP A 78 4.69 5.39 0.30
C ASP A 78 4.06 6.70 -0.23
N ILE A 79 3.74 7.65 0.66
CA ILE A 79 3.30 9.01 0.27
C ILE A 79 4.37 9.72 -0.58
N LEU A 80 5.63 9.69 -0.12
CA LEU A 80 6.74 10.33 -0.85
C LEU A 80 6.94 9.70 -2.24
N LYS A 81 6.91 8.36 -2.33
CA LYS A 81 7.09 7.61 -3.58
C LYS A 81 6.06 8.00 -4.63
N LEU A 82 4.77 7.98 -4.29
CA LEU A 82 3.70 8.32 -5.24
C LEU A 82 3.78 9.77 -5.72
N ASN A 83 3.99 10.71 -4.79
CA ASN A 83 4.17 12.11 -5.15
C ASN A 83 5.39 12.36 -6.03
N LEU A 84 6.52 11.69 -5.74
CA LEU A 84 7.72 11.84 -6.55
C LEU A 84 7.50 11.26 -7.96
N ALA A 85 6.88 10.09 -8.07
CA ALA A 85 6.56 9.46 -9.34
C ALA A 85 5.65 10.36 -10.21
N GLU A 86 4.57 10.88 -9.65
CA GLU A 86 3.67 11.82 -10.33
C GLU A 86 4.43 13.07 -10.82
N ASN A 87 5.25 13.66 -9.94
CA ASN A 87 6.04 14.84 -10.28
C ASN A 87 7.06 14.61 -11.39
N ILE A 88 7.61 13.41 -11.50
CA ILE A 88 8.52 13.03 -12.60
C ILE A 88 7.75 12.81 -13.90
N LEU A 89 6.60 12.15 -13.84
CA LEU A 89 5.77 11.88 -15.02
C LEU A 89 5.11 13.15 -15.58
N LYS A 90 5.01 14.23 -14.80
CA LYS A 90 4.39 15.52 -15.19
C LYS A 90 2.93 15.37 -15.67
N ILE A 91 2.26 14.34 -15.17
CA ILE A 91 0.86 14.03 -15.45
C ILE A 91 0.19 13.83 -14.09
N PRO A 92 -1.01 14.39 -13.85
CA PRO A 92 -1.74 14.14 -12.62
C PRO A 92 -2.26 12.70 -12.55
N TYR A 93 -2.12 12.07 -11.40
CA TYR A 93 -2.67 10.74 -11.09
C TYR A 93 -3.53 10.82 -9.84
N LYS A 94 -4.64 10.07 -9.81
CA LYS A 94 -5.32 9.77 -8.55
C LYS A 94 -4.43 8.84 -7.74
N LYS A 95 -4.11 9.23 -6.52
CA LYS A 95 -3.19 8.49 -5.64
C LYS A 95 -3.97 7.84 -4.52
N TYR A 96 -3.85 6.53 -4.40
CA TYR A 96 -4.52 5.77 -3.35
C TYR A 96 -3.51 5.15 -2.39
N LEU A 97 -3.85 5.17 -1.10
CA LEU A 97 -3.24 4.34 -0.07
C LEU A 97 -4.25 3.26 0.31
N ALA A 98 -4.06 2.05 -0.22
CA ALA A 98 -4.95 0.93 0.00
C ALA A 98 -4.50 0.13 1.22
N ILE A 99 -5.35 0.07 2.24
CA ILE A 99 -5.00 -0.49 3.55
C ILE A 99 -6.04 -1.52 4.00
N CYS A 100 -5.69 -2.39 4.96
CA CYS A 100 -6.66 -3.31 5.56
C CYS A 100 -6.86 -3.13 7.08
N GLY A 101 -6.01 -2.33 7.73
CA GLY A 101 -6.04 -2.13 9.19
C GLY A 101 -6.54 -0.75 9.61
N GLU A 102 -7.43 -0.72 10.60
CA GLU A 102 -7.97 0.52 11.19
C GLU A 102 -6.87 1.43 11.80
N ASP A 103 -5.81 0.84 12.37
CA ASP A 103 -4.66 1.61 12.89
C ASP A 103 -3.91 2.38 11.79
N ALA A 104 -3.81 1.79 10.58
CA ALA A 104 -3.22 2.47 9.42
C ALA A 104 -4.13 3.59 8.92
N GLU A 105 -5.44 3.35 8.91
CA GLU A 105 -6.44 4.35 8.53
C GLU A 105 -6.34 5.58 9.42
N ARG A 106 -6.44 5.37 10.75
CA ARG A 106 -6.33 6.45 11.75
C ARG A 106 -5.01 7.20 11.66
N TYR A 107 -3.91 6.52 11.37
CA TYR A 107 -2.60 7.16 11.21
C TYR A 107 -2.57 8.11 10.00
N LEU A 108 -3.20 7.70 8.89
CA LEU A 108 -3.23 8.45 7.63
C LEU A 108 -4.34 9.52 7.57
N THR A 109 -5.41 9.40 8.34
CA THR A 109 -6.58 10.32 8.31
C THR A 109 -6.73 11.17 9.57
N GLY A 110 -5.85 10.99 10.57
CA GLY A 110 -5.88 11.73 11.84
C GLY A 110 -5.45 13.20 11.73
N SER A 111 -4.98 13.77 12.84
CA SER A 111 -4.58 15.19 12.96
C SER A 111 -3.07 15.42 12.90
N SER A 112 -2.29 14.41 12.54
CA SER A 112 -0.82 14.52 12.45
C SER A 112 -0.40 15.29 11.20
N TRP A 113 0.84 15.81 11.17
CA TRP A 113 1.37 16.43 9.95
C TRP A 113 1.43 15.44 8.76
N LYS A 114 1.56 14.12 9.00
CA LYS A 114 1.51 13.11 7.93
C LYS A 114 0.11 13.01 7.36
N ALA A 115 -0.91 12.98 8.21
CA ALA A 115 -2.30 12.98 7.76
C ALA A 115 -2.67 14.29 7.04
N PHE A 116 -2.11 15.41 7.49
CA PHE A 116 -2.19 16.66 6.74
C PHE A 116 -1.52 16.54 5.37
N ALA A 117 -0.36 15.91 5.26
CA ALA A 117 0.31 15.68 3.97
C ALA A 117 -0.52 14.80 3.02
N VAL A 118 -1.11 13.71 3.52
CA VAL A 118 -2.06 12.87 2.76
C VAL A 118 -3.16 13.75 2.15
N LYS A 119 -3.81 14.58 2.96
CA LYS A 119 -4.86 15.51 2.49
C LYS A 119 -4.33 16.58 1.54
N TYR A 120 -3.19 17.19 1.86
CA TYR A 120 -2.61 18.31 1.10
C TYR A 120 -2.18 17.87 -0.29
N TYR A 121 -1.66 16.65 -0.43
CA TYR A 121 -1.22 16.08 -1.70
C TYR A 121 -2.30 15.25 -2.41
N ASP A 122 -3.56 15.35 -1.95
CA ASP A 122 -4.73 14.74 -2.59
C ASP A 122 -4.64 13.21 -2.72
N PHE A 123 -4.24 12.55 -1.63
CA PHE A 123 -4.29 11.09 -1.53
C PHE A 123 -5.65 10.64 -1.00
N GLU A 124 -6.20 9.60 -1.62
CA GLU A 124 -7.37 8.89 -1.13
C GLU A 124 -6.92 7.68 -0.29
N VAL A 125 -7.30 7.64 0.99
CA VAL A 125 -7.05 6.48 1.87
C VAL A 125 -8.27 5.57 1.81
N VAL A 126 -8.09 4.34 1.36
CA VAL A 126 -9.18 3.38 1.22
C VAL A 126 -8.89 2.15 2.06
N ARG A 127 -9.72 1.91 3.07
CA ARG A 127 -9.68 0.68 3.85
C ARG A 127 -10.51 -0.40 3.17
N ILE A 128 -9.86 -1.47 2.76
CA ILE A 128 -10.48 -2.65 2.17
C ILE A 128 -10.85 -3.62 3.28
N ASP A 129 -12.14 -3.91 3.38
CA ASP A 129 -12.66 -4.95 4.27
C ASP A 129 -12.32 -6.33 3.69
N LEU A 130 -11.49 -7.08 4.42
CA LEU A 130 -11.12 -8.44 4.07
C LEU A 130 -12.05 -9.43 4.77
N SER A 131 -12.32 -10.58 4.13
CA SER A 131 -13.02 -11.70 4.78
C SER A 131 -12.25 -12.15 6.04
N GLU A 132 -12.94 -12.77 7.00
CA GLU A 132 -12.27 -13.25 8.23
C GLU A 132 -11.14 -14.24 7.92
N GLU A 133 -11.32 -15.12 6.93
CA GLU A 133 -10.28 -16.04 6.46
C GLU A 133 -9.01 -15.28 5.99
N ASN A 134 -9.18 -14.25 5.15
CA ASN A 134 -8.06 -13.45 4.65
C ASN A 134 -7.41 -12.63 5.77
N ARG A 135 -8.23 -12.17 6.73
CA ARG A 135 -7.77 -11.45 7.92
C ARG A 135 -6.92 -12.34 8.81
N GLU A 136 -7.37 -13.56 9.08
CA GLU A 136 -6.64 -14.57 9.84
C GLU A 136 -5.33 -14.96 9.16
N MET A 137 -5.33 -15.12 7.83
CA MET A 137 -4.12 -15.36 7.05
C MET A 137 -3.06 -14.26 7.29
N ILE A 138 -3.45 -12.99 7.20
CA ILE A 138 -2.54 -11.84 7.45
C ILE A 138 -2.03 -11.86 8.90
N LEU A 139 -2.92 -12.08 9.86
CA LEU A 139 -2.54 -12.11 11.27
C LEU A 139 -1.56 -13.25 11.58
N ASN A 140 -1.74 -14.42 10.96
CA ASN A 140 -0.82 -15.55 11.09
C ASN A 140 0.54 -15.27 10.47
N ALA A 141 0.58 -14.63 9.29
CA ALA A 141 1.83 -14.19 8.65
C ALA A 141 2.60 -13.20 9.56
N GLN A 142 1.91 -12.21 10.13
CA GLN A 142 2.51 -11.23 11.05
C GLN A 142 3.08 -11.88 12.32
N ARG A 143 2.42 -12.91 12.88
CA ARG A 143 2.90 -13.63 14.08
C ARG A 143 4.23 -14.33 13.79
N ARG A 144 4.32 -15.05 12.68
CA ARG A 144 5.55 -15.73 12.25
C ARG A 144 6.71 -14.76 12.04
N GLN A 145 6.47 -13.62 11.38
CA GLN A 145 7.50 -12.59 11.19
C GLN A 145 8.03 -12.07 12.54
N LYS A 146 7.15 -11.87 13.53
CA LYS A 146 7.54 -11.42 14.87
C LYS A 146 8.35 -12.47 15.64
N GLU A 147 8.08 -13.75 15.42
CA GLU A 147 8.82 -14.86 16.03
C GLU A 147 10.18 -15.07 15.36
N GLY A 148 10.24 -14.96 14.03
CA GLY A 148 11.49 -15.05 13.27
C GLY A 148 12.48 -13.91 13.55
N MET A 149 12.01 -12.73 13.96
CA MET A 149 12.85 -11.61 14.39
C MET A 149 13.42 -11.76 15.82
N LYS A 150 13.01 -12.78 16.59
CA LYS A 150 13.48 -13.03 17.97
C LYS A 150 14.60 -14.07 18.06
N LEU A 151 15.00 -14.67 16.94
CA LEU A 151 16.13 -15.62 16.82
C LEU A 151 17.33 -14.92 16.18
#